data_AF-A0A6A1WLG5-F1
#
_entry.id   AF-A0A6A1WLG5-F1
#
_cell.length_a   1.000
_cell.length_b   1.000
_cell.length_c   1.000
_cell.angle_alpha   90.00
_cell.angle_beta   90.00
_cell.angle_gamma   90.00
#
_symmetry.space_group_name_H-M   'P 1'
#
loop_
_entity.id
_entity.type
_entity.pdbx_description
1 polymer ?
#
loop_
_entity_poly.entity_id
_entity_poly.type
_entity_poly.pdbx_seq_one_letter_code
_entity_poly.pdbx_strand_id
1 'polypeptide(L)'
;MAFVLQDSKVGAALKVPLYGTNVLDAIGKLCEFKFGSYCLWREEHREEMKDSMVKKLKDQLFVARAYYPSIAKFPRQDKLSRELKQNIQELEHVFSESSTDVDLPPQVAKKLQRMEAAIAKAKLLPVECNNVDKKLRQIYDMTEDEAEFHMKQSAFLYQLAVQTMPKSLHCLSMRLTGEYFRSPPNDTELSVAEKYIDPTLHHYVIFSNNVLASSVVINSTVMHARENVNQVFHVLTDEQNYFAMKLWFLRILSSSHSSGLNIEHLKLENHNKASLLRLSLLRSFVFPFTVLMKVDLSALWETWKVNGALQICALKLGQTEEIFGWRELDLTENFPEVGPGGQVMTMVDIQSISKAAILHYNGNMKPWLELGIPKYRKYWKKFLNREDQFLSECNVNS
;
A
#
# COMPACT_ATOMS: atom_id res chain seq x y z
N MET A 1 12.30 29.19 33.28
CA MET A 1 13.73 29.02 32.96
C MET A 1 13.78 28.49 31.53
N ALA A 2 13.93 29.34 30.50
CA ALA A 2 15.23 29.82 29.96
C ALA A 2 16.17 28.63 29.67
N PHE A 3 16.58 28.36 28.43
CA PHE A 3 17.43 29.24 27.62
C PHE A 3 17.09 29.30 26.11
N VAL A 4 17.29 30.52 25.60
CA VAL A 4 17.50 30.92 24.20
C VAL A 4 18.99 30.83 23.90
N LEU A 5 19.41 30.45 22.69
CA LEU A 5 20.45 31.16 21.94
C LEU A 5 20.15 31.11 20.45
N GLN A 6 20.47 32.24 19.82
CA GLN A 6 20.04 32.79 18.55
C GLN A 6 21.30 33.06 17.74
N ASP A 7 21.32 32.74 16.45
CA ASP A 7 22.18 33.33 15.41
C ASP A 7 21.94 32.60 14.09
N SER A 8 22.03 33.16 12.89
CA SER A 8 21.87 34.50 12.35
C SER A 8 21.86 34.32 10.81
N LYS A 9 21.30 35.32 10.11
CA LYS A 9 21.00 35.34 8.66
C LYS A 9 22.15 34.90 7.76
N VAL A 10 21.84 34.13 6.71
CA VAL A 10 22.44 34.31 5.36
C VAL A 10 21.34 34.14 4.31
N GLY A 11 21.04 35.21 3.59
CA GLY A 11 20.20 35.16 2.40
C GLY A 11 20.93 34.46 1.27
N ALA A 12 20.30 33.46 0.67
CA ALA A 12 20.69 32.91 -0.62
C ALA A 12 19.50 33.04 -1.56
N ALA A 13 19.64 33.93 -2.55
CA ALA A 13 18.73 34.05 -3.65
C ALA A 13 18.66 32.71 -4.41
N LEU A 14 17.51 32.06 -4.38
CA LEU A 14 17.20 30.93 -5.25
C LEU A 14 17.12 31.44 -6.69
N LYS A 15 18.21 31.25 -7.45
CA LYS A 15 18.21 31.39 -8.90
C LYS A 15 17.36 30.26 -9.50
N VAL A 16 16.28 30.64 -10.16
CA VAL A 16 15.47 29.77 -11.01
C VAL A 16 16.26 29.48 -12.30
N PRO A 17 16.55 28.21 -12.65
CA PRO A 17 16.96 27.86 -14.00
C PRO A 17 15.71 27.57 -14.84
N LEU A 18 15.58 28.26 -15.97
CA LEU A 18 14.57 28.01 -16.98
C LEU A 18 14.95 26.80 -17.86
N TYR A 19 13.95 25.94 -18.04
CA TYR A 19 13.59 25.11 -19.20
C TYR A 19 14.55 24.03 -19.74
N GLY A 20 14.00 22.81 -19.77
CA GLY A 20 14.38 21.76 -20.72
C GLY A 20 14.58 20.40 -20.07
N THR A 21 13.65 19.47 -20.33
CA THR A 21 13.77 18.00 -20.20
C THR A 21 13.79 17.29 -18.82
N ASN A 22 13.90 17.95 -17.66
CA ASN A 22 13.99 17.23 -16.36
C ASN A 22 12.84 17.43 -15.35
N VAL A 23 11.78 18.19 -15.69
CA VAL A 23 10.77 18.60 -14.70
C VAL A 23 9.88 17.45 -14.22
N LEU A 24 9.50 16.52 -15.11
CA LEU A 24 8.65 15.38 -14.74
C LEU A 24 9.39 14.37 -13.86
N ASP A 25 10.67 14.09 -14.18
CA ASP A 25 11.52 13.19 -13.39
C ASP A 25 11.88 13.81 -12.01
N ALA A 26 12.02 15.13 -11.95
CA ALA A 26 12.22 15.85 -10.69
C ALA A 26 10.96 15.86 -9.81
N ILE A 27 9.77 16.02 -10.40
CA ILE A 27 8.49 15.98 -9.66
C ILE A 27 8.18 14.57 -9.16
N GLY A 28 8.46 13.53 -9.96
CA GLY A 28 8.33 12.12 -9.56
C GLY A 28 9.22 11.80 -8.35
N LYS A 29 10.52 12.14 -8.44
CA LYS A 29 11.49 11.95 -7.34
C LYS A 29 11.14 12.76 -6.09
N LEU A 30 10.61 13.97 -6.25
CA LEU A 30 10.16 14.79 -5.11
C LEU A 30 8.93 14.19 -4.42
N CYS A 31 8.01 13.60 -5.18
CA CYS A 31 6.87 12.88 -4.62
C CYS A 31 7.36 11.68 -3.82
N GLU A 32 8.16 10.80 -4.42
CA GLU A 32 8.66 9.59 -3.76
C GLU A 32 9.38 9.91 -2.46
N PHE A 33 10.20 10.96 -2.46
CA PHE A 33 10.87 11.44 -1.25
C PHE A 33 9.88 11.89 -0.16
N LYS A 34 8.76 12.52 -0.54
CA LYS A 34 7.79 13.12 0.38
C LYS A 34 6.71 12.15 0.87
N PHE A 35 6.29 11.20 0.03
CA PHE A 35 5.15 10.31 0.30
C PHE A 35 5.44 8.81 0.10
N GLY A 36 6.66 8.43 -0.29
CA GLY A 36 7.05 7.02 -0.42
C GLY A 36 6.16 6.23 -1.40
N SER A 37 5.64 5.08 -0.94
CA SER A 37 4.88 4.13 -1.79
C SER A 37 3.66 4.74 -2.43
N TYR A 38 3.07 5.72 -1.77
CA TYR A 38 1.88 6.37 -2.28
C TYR A 38 2.11 6.91 -3.72
N CYS A 39 3.32 7.39 -4.05
CA CYS A 39 3.60 7.92 -5.38
C CYS A 39 3.57 6.86 -6.47
N LEU A 40 4.14 5.69 -6.20
CA LEU A 40 4.06 4.54 -7.10
C LEU A 40 2.62 4.04 -7.23
N TRP A 41 1.92 3.90 -6.10
CA TRP A 41 0.51 3.52 -6.09
C TRP A 41 -0.34 4.48 -6.95
N ARG A 42 -0.15 5.78 -6.76
CA ARG A 42 -0.85 6.85 -7.49
C ARG A 42 -0.60 6.80 -8.99
N GLU A 43 0.59 6.41 -9.43
CA GLU A 43 0.91 6.28 -10.86
C GLU A 43 0.23 5.06 -11.48
N GLU A 44 0.30 3.90 -10.82
CA GLU A 44 -0.36 2.67 -11.30
C GLU A 44 -1.88 2.77 -11.31
N HIS A 45 -2.44 3.50 -10.33
CA HIS A 45 -3.88 3.67 -10.15
C HIS A 45 -4.35 5.06 -10.64
N ARG A 46 -3.56 5.71 -11.50
CA ARG A 46 -3.94 6.99 -12.08
C ARG A 46 -5.13 6.80 -13.00
N GLU A 47 -6.29 7.25 -12.56
CA GLU A 47 -7.46 7.29 -13.42
C GLU A 47 -7.35 8.44 -14.43
N GLU A 48 -7.64 8.13 -15.70
CA GLU A 48 -7.83 9.15 -16.72
C GLU A 48 -9.15 9.86 -16.43
N MET A 49 -9.05 11.06 -15.86
CA MET A 49 -10.21 11.94 -15.66
C MET A 49 -10.78 12.34 -17.03
N LYS A 50 -11.94 11.77 -17.39
CA LYS A 50 -12.66 12.06 -18.64
C LYS A 50 -13.51 13.34 -18.56
N ASP A 51 -13.19 14.22 -17.62
CA ASP A 51 -13.94 15.43 -17.31
C ASP A 51 -13.47 16.62 -18.16
N SER A 52 -13.49 16.42 -19.48
CA SER A 52 -12.99 17.40 -20.45
C SER A 52 -13.81 18.70 -20.41
N MET A 53 -15.11 18.59 -20.15
CA MET A 53 -16.01 19.74 -20.09
C MET A 53 -15.83 20.52 -18.80
N VAL A 54 -15.76 19.85 -17.64
CA VAL A 54 -15.42 20.45 -16.34
C VAL A 54 -14.09 21.17 -16.42
N LYS A 55 -13.05 20.54 -17.01
CA LYS A 55 -11.73 21.17 -17.18
C LYS A 55 -11.84 22.46 -18.00
N LYS A 56 -12.53 22.41 -19.14
CA LYS A 56 -12.74 23.60 -19.99
C LYS A 56 -13.51 24.70 -19.26
N LEU A 57 -14.55 24.35 -18.50
CA LEU A 57 -15.32 25.29 -17.70
C LEU A 57 -14.47 25.95 -16.60
N LYS A 58 -13.64 25.17 -15.89
CA LYS A 58 -12.72 25.67 -14.86
C LYS A 58 -11.70 26.64 -15.45
N ASP A 59 -11.12 26.30 -16.61
CA ASP A 59 -10.18 27.17 -17.32
C ASP A 59 -10.83 28.52 -17.69
N GLN A 60 -12.05 28.51 -18.24
CA GLN A 60 -12.76 29.76 -18.53
C GLN A 60 -13.11 30.55 -17.26
N LEU A 61 -13.48 29.88 -16.18
CA LEU A 61 -13.75 30.54 -14.90
C LEU A 61 -12.50 31.24 -14.35
N PHE A 62 -11.33 30.61 -14.42
CA PHE A 62 -10.06 31.23 -13.99
C PHE A 62 -9.72 32.47 -14.83
N VAL A 63 -9.89 32.38 -16.16
CA VAL A 63 -9.69 33.53 -17.05
C VAL A 63 -10.68 34.65 -16.70
N ALA A 64 -11.97 34.35 -16.54
CA ALA A 64 -12.98 35.35 -16.18
C ALA A 64 -12.66 36.03 -14.84
N ARG A 65 -12.26 35.28 -13.80
CA ARG A 65 -11.85 35.80 -12.49
C ARG A 65 -10.63 36.71 -12.57
N ALA A 66 -9.71 36.45 -13.49
CA ALA A 66 -8.53 37.29 -13.69
C ALA A 66 -8.85 38.62 -14.39
N TYR A 67 -9.75 38.62 -15.38
CA TYR A 67 -10.12 39.83 -16.12
C TYR A 67 -11.16 40.71 -15.40
N TYR A 68 -12.08 40.10 -14.64
CA TYR A 68 -13.19 40.79 -13.98
C TYR A 68 -12.75 42.01 -13.13
N PRO A 69 -11.74 41.92 -12.23
CA PRO A 69 -11.33 43.05 -11.39
C PRO A 69 -10.86 44.27 -12.18
N SER A 70 -10.23 44.07 -13.34
CA SER A 70 -9.82 45.17 -14.18
C SER A 70 -10.99 45.76 -14.96
N ILE A 71 -11.89 44.92 -15.47
CA ILE A 71 -13.09 45.38 -16.21
C ILE A 71 -14.04 46.16 -15.31
N ALA A 72 -14.21 45.72 -14.07
CA ALA A 72 -15.03 46.40 -13.07
C ALA A 72 -14.54 47.82 -12.73
N LYS A 73 -13.28 48.14 -13.02
CA LYS A 73 -12.73 49.50 -12.84
C LYS A 73 -13.01 50.44 -14.03
N PHE A 74 -13.51 49.93 -15.16
CA PHE A 74 -13.85 50.76 -16.33
C PHE A 74 -15.31 51.22 -16.27
N PRO A 75 -15.60 52.50 -15.98
CA PRO A 75 -16.99 52.98 -15.81
C PRO A 75 -17.84 52.84 -17.09
N ARG A 76 -17.19 52.88 -18.26
CA ARG A 76 -17.87 52.74 -19.56
C ARG A 76 -18.29 51.28 -19.87
N GLN A 77 -17.87 50.31 -19.05
CA GLN A 77 -18.08 48.88 -19.29
C GLN A 77 -18.92 48.20 -18.19
N ASP A 78 -19.75 48.96 -17.47
CA ASP A 78 -20.63 48.44 -16.40
C ASP A 78 -21.53 47.30 -16.85
N LYS A 79 -21.97 47.30 -18.11
CA LYS A 79 -22.77 46.20 -18.68
C LYS A 79 -21.96 44.90 -18.76
N LEU A 80 -20.72 44.96 -19.27
CA LEU A 80 -19.84 43.81 -19.39
C LEU A 80 -19.36 43.32 -18.01
N SER A 81 -19.08 44.24 -17.09
CA SER A 81 -18.73 43.92 -15.70
C SER A 81 -19.84 43.09 -15.03
N ARG A 82 -21.11 43.52 -15.15
CA ARG A 82 -22.26 42.77 -14.64
C ARG A 82 -22.44 41.41 -15.33
N GLU A 83 -22.28 41.35 -16.66
CA GLU A 83 -22.34 40.11 -17.45
C GLU A 83 -21.30 39.09 -16.97
N LEU A 84 -20.04 39.51 -16.80
CA LEU A 84 -18.97 38.65 -16.27
C LEU A 84 -19.24 38.20 -14.83
N LYS A 85 -19.67 39.12 -13.95
CA LYS A 85 -19.99 38.77 -12.56
C LYS A 85 -21.07 37.69 -12.48
N GLN A 86 -22.14 37.86 -13.26
CA GLN A 86 -23.24 36.90 -13.30
C GLN A 86 -22.76 35.54 -13.84
N ASN A 87 -22.02 35.53 -14.96
CA ASN A 87 -21.50 34.29 -15.52
C ASN A 87 -20.54 33.56 -14.55
N ILE A 88 -19.72 34.31 -13.79
CA ILE A 88 -18.83 33.74 -12.77
C ILE A 88 -19.64 33.05 -11.67
N GLN A 89 -20.64 33.75 -11.10
CA GLN A 89 -21.49 33.20 -10.04
C GLN A 89 -22.30 31.99 -10.51
N GLU A 90 -22.82 32.03 -11.74
CA GLU A 90 -23.58 30.91 -12.31
C GLU A 90 -22.71 29.66 -12.55
N LEU A 91 -21.43 29.82 -12.90
CA LEU A 91 -20.50 28.69 -13.03
C LEU A 91 -20.00 28.19 -11.67
N GLU A 92 -19.76 29.09 -10.71
CA GLU A 92 -19.41 28.70 -9.33
C GLU A 92 -20.50 27.85 -8.68
N HIS A 93 -21.77 28.20 -8.89
CA HIS A 93 -22.90 27.39 -8.43
C HIS A 93 -22.96 26.00 -9.10
N VAL A 94 -22.61 25.91 -10.39
CA VAL A 94 -22.53 24.60 -11.05
C VAL A 94 -21.45 23.74 -10.41
N PHE A 95 -20.29 24.33 -10.06
CA PHE A 95 -19.21 23.60 -9.41
C PHE A 95 -19.44 23.27 -7.94
N SER A 96 -20.38 23.93 -7.24
CA SER A 96 -20.77 23.51 -5.89
C SER A 96 -21.64 22.25 -5.89
N GLU A 97 -22.29 21.94 -7.01
CA GLU A 97 -23.22 20.80 -7.13
C GLU A 97 -22.64 19.65 -7.98
N SER A 98 -21.79 19.97 -8.95
CA SER A 98 -21.24 19.02 -9.93
C SER A 98 -19.71 19.03 -9.91
N SER A 99 -19.10 17.85 -9.75
CA SER A 99 -17.65 17.67 -9.78
C SER A 99 -17.14 16.92 -11.02
N THR A 100 -18.01 16.17 -11.71
CA THR A 100 -17.70 15.38 -12.91
C THR A 100 -18.55 15.80 -14.12
N ASP A 101 -18.13 15.41 -15.34
CA ASP A 101 -18.88 15.71 -16.58
C ASP A 101 -20.28 15.06 -16.59
N VAL A 102 -20.44 13.91 -15.93
CA VAL A 102 -21.72 13.17 -15.85
C VAL A 102 -22.75 13.93 -15.01
N ASP A 103 -22.28 14.61 -13.97
CA ASP A 103 -23.13 15.35 -13.03
C ASP A 103 -23.48 16.76 -13.54
N LEU A 104 -22.97 17.17 -14.71
CA LEU A 104 -23.18 18.50 -15.23
C LEU A 104 -24.63 18.71 -15.72
N PRO A 105 -25.23 19.88 -15.43
CA PRO A 105 -26.56 20.20 -15.94
C PRO A 105 -26.58 20.28 -17.48
N PRO A 106 -27.67 19.85 -18.13
CA PRO A 106 -27.77 19.82 -19.60
C PRO A 106 -27.63 21.20 -20.27
N GLN A 107 -27.86 22.29 -19.53
CA GLN A 107 -27.72 23.66 -20.03
C GLN A 107 -26.30 24.23 -19.92
N VAL A 108 -25.32 23.45 -19.42
CA VAL A 108 -23.96 23.95 -19.14
C VAL A 108 -23.22 24.40 -20.40
N ALA A 109 -23.46 23.76 -21.55
CA ALA A 109 -22.85 24.15 -22.82
C ALA A 109 -23.24 25.58 -23.23
N LYS A 110 -24.51 25.96 -23.00
CA LYS A 110 -25.00 27.32 -23.26
C LYS A 110 -24.38 28.33 -22.30
N LYS A 111 -24.20 27.95 -21.02
CA LYS A 111 -23.50 28.79 -20.02
C LYS A 111 -22.03 29.00 -20.41
N LEU A 112 -21.34 27.94 -20.86
CA LEU A 112 -19.96 28.04 -21.34
C LEU A 112 -19.83 29.02 -22.51
N GLN A 113 -20.70 28.90 -23.53
CA GLN A 113 -20.67 29.81 -24.69
C GLN A 113 -20.87 31.28 -24.29
N ARG A 114 -21.77 31.57 -23.34
CA ARG A 114 -21.96 32.93 -22.81
C ARG A 114 -20.70 33.44 -22.13
N MET A 115 -20.04 32.60 -21.32
CA MET A 115 -18.80 32.94 -20.64
C MET A 115 -17.67 33.21 -21.65
N GLU A 116 -17.47 32.33 -22.64
CA GLU A 116 -16.46 32.48 -23.69
C GLU A 116 -16.68 33.79 -24.48
N ALA A 117 -17.93 34.12 -24.82
CA ALA A 117 -18.26 35.36 -25.49
C ALA A 117 -17.95 36.61 -24.64
N ALA A 118 -18.26 36.57 -23.33
CA ALA A 118 -17.94 37.66 -22.41
C ALA A 118 -16.41 37.83 -22.23
N ILE A 119 -15.67 36.72 -22.14
CA ILE A 119 -14.19 36.71 -22.08
C ILE A 119 -13.59 37.25 -23.38
N ALA A 120 -14.16 36.90 -24.55
CA ALA A 120 -13.68 37.43 -25.82
C ALA A 120 -13.83 38.96 -25.89
N LYS A 121 -14.97 39.50 -25.46
CA LYS A 121 -15.17 40.97 -25.34
C LYS A 121 -14.18 41.61 -24.36
N ALA A 122 -13.95 40.96 -23.23
CA ALA A 122 -13.00 41.39 -22.21
C ALA A 122 -11.57 41.54 -22.74
N LYS A 123 -11.11 40.57 -23.53
CA LYS A 123 -9.75 40.54 -24.12
C LYS A 123 -9.49 41.66 -25.13
N LEU A 124 -10.54 42.23 -25.72
CA LEU A 124 -10.43 43.32 -26.69
C LEU A 124 -10.28 44.70 -26.02
N LEU A 125 -10.48 44.80 -24.70
CA LEU A 125 -10.34 46.05 -23.97
C LEU A 125 -8.87 46.31 -23.60
N PRO A 126 -8.44 47.58 -23.51
CA PRO A 126 -7.09 47.96 -23.09
C PRO A 126 -6.93 47.75 -21.57
N VAL A 127 -6.81 46.49 -21.16
CA VAL A 127 -6.62 46.08 -19.77
C VAL A 127 -5.13 46.03 -19.44
N GLU A 128 -4.74 46.53 -18.25
CA GLU A 128 -3.37 46.37 -17.76
C GLU A 128 -3.04 44.89 -17.51
N CYS A 129 -2.20 44.30 -18.37
CA CYS A 129 -1.81 42.89 -18.30
C CYS A 129 -1.18 42.51 -16.95
N ASN A 130 -0.46 43.42 -16.28
CA ASN A 130 0.13 43.17 -14.96
C ASN A 130 -0.91 42.82 -13.89
N ASN A 131 -2.10 43.43 -13.94
CA ASN A 131 -3.17 43.14 -12.99
C ASN A 131 -3.78 41.76 -13.23
N VAL A 132 -3.96 41.39 -14.51
CA VAL A 132 -4.47 40.07 -14.91
C VAL A 132 -3.46 38.98 -14.57
N ASP A 133 -2.18 39.18 -14.88
CA ASP A 133 -1.08 38.27 -14.54
C ASP A 133 -1.00 38.03 -13.04
N LYS A 134 -1.01 39.11 -12.23
CA LYS A 134 -1.02 38.99 -10.77
C LYS A 134 -2.21 38.18 -10.26
N LYS A 135 -3.39 38.31 -10.87
CA LYS A 135 -4.56 37.52 -10.52
C LYS A 135 -4.46 36.06 -10.95
N LEU A 136 -3.92 35.79 -12.13
CA LEU A 136 -3.68 34.41 -12.58
C LEU A 136 -2.66 33.71 -11.69
N ARG A 137 -1.58 34.38 -11.27
CA ARG A 137 -0.61 33.82 -10.31
C ARG A 137 -1.27 33.49 -8.97
N GLN A 138 -2.08 34.40 -8.43
CA GLN A 138 -2.81 34.13 -7.18
C GLN A 138 -3.73 32.90 -7.31
N ILE A 139 -4.42 32.75 -8.45
CA ILE A 139 -5.26 31.58 -8.70
C ILE A 139 -4.40 30.32 -8.80
N TYR A 140 -3.26 30.39 -9.51
CA TYR A 140 -2.32 29.28 -9.64
C TYR A 140 -1.82 28.81 -8.27
N ASP A 141 -1.31 29.73 -7.45
CA ASP A 141 -0.79 29.41 -6.11
C ASP A 141 -1.89 28.74 -5.25
N MET A 142 -3.11 29.27 -5.27
CA MET A 142 -4.25 28.67 -4.54
C MET A 142 -4.59 27.26 -5.05
N THR A 143 -4.58 27.04 -6.37
CA THR A 143 -4.87 25.71 -6.95
C THR A 143 -3.75 24.71 -6.70
N GLU A 144 -2.50 25.18 -6.61
CA GLU A 144 -1.35 24.36 -6.24
C GLU A 144 -1.45 23.92 -4.77
N ASP A 145 -1.79 24.84 -3.86
CA ASP A 145 -2.04 24.54 -2.45
C ASP A 145 -3.19 23.52 -2.26
N GLU A 146 -4.28 23.67 -3.01
CA GLU A 146 -5.42 22.74 -2.98
C GLU A 146 -5.01 21.35 -3.48
N ALA A 147 -4.24 21.28 -4.57
CA ALA A 147 -3.71 20.02 -5.09
C ALA A 147 -2.73 19.36 -4.09
N GLU A 148 -1.87 20.13 -3.43
CA GLU A 148 -0.98 19.62 -2.40
C GLU A 148 -1.76 19.10 -1.18
N PHE A 149 -2.79 19.80 -0.75
CA PHE A 149 -3.66 19.38 0.34
C PHE A 149 -4.32 18.02 0.04
N HIS A 150 -4.96 17.89 -1.13
CA HIS A 150 -5.57 16.63 -1.53
C HIS A 150 -4.55 15.51 -1.68
N MET A 151 -3.34 15.81 -2.18
CA MET A 151 -2.27 14.82 -2.26
C MET A 151 -1.85 14.32 -0.87
N LYS A 152 -1.73 15.20 0.14
CA LYS A 152 -1.46 14.81 1.53
C LYS A 152 -2.59 13.96 2.12
N GLN A 153 -3.83 14.36 1.87
CA GLN A 153 -5.01 13.61 2.32
C GLN A 153 -5.03 12.20 1.72
N SER A 154 -4.81 12.06 0.41
CA SER A 154 -4.73 10.76 -0.26
C SER A 154 -3.58 9.90 0.27
N ALA A 155 -2.40 10.48 0.51
CA ALA A 155 -1.28 9.75 1.11
C ALA A 155 -1.60 9.24 2.54
N PHE A 156 -2.29 10.05 3.34
CA PHE A 156 -2.77 9.64 4.67
C PHE A 156 -3.76 8.47 4.59
N LEU A 157 -4.75 8.58 3.68
CA LEU A 157 -5.74 7.51 3.48
C LEU A 157 -5.10 6.21 2.99
N TYR A 158 -4.11 6.32 2.09
CA TYR A 158 -3.30 5.19 1.65
C TYR A 158 -2.62 4.50 2.84
N GLN A 159 -1.96 5.27 3.72
CA GLN A 159 -1.28 4.73 4.89
C GLN A 159 -2.27 4.05 5.86
N LEU A 160 -3.44 4.65 6.07
CA LEU A 160 -4.49 4.07 6.91
C LEU A 160 -4.99 2.74 6.32
N ALA A 161 -5.22 2.69 5.01
CA ALA A 161 -5.74 1.51 4.34
C ALA A 161 -4.75 0.32 4.35
N VAL A 162 -3.44 0.58 4.39
CA VAL A 162 -2.41 -0.47 4.55
C VAL A 162 -2.44 -1.08 5.96
N GLN A 163 -2.81 -0.30 6.97
CA GLN A 163 -2.84 -0.73 8.37
C GLN A 163 -4.14 -1.43 8.76
N THR A 164 -5.23 -1.17 8.04
CA THR A 164 -6.53 -1.79 8.33
C THR A 164 -6.67 -3.17 7.69
N MET A 165 -7.50 -4.02 8.30
CA MET A 165 -7.81 -5.33 7.74
C MET A 165 -8.80 -5.19 6.57
N PRO A 166 -8.49 -5.69 5.36
CA PRO A 166 -9.42 -5.69 4.23
C PRO A 166 -10.72 -6.42 4.57
N LYS A 167 -11.83 -5.99 3.96
CA LYS A 167 -13.18 -6.54 4.22
C LYS A 167 -13.24 -8.06 3.98
N SER A 168 -12.58 -8.55 2.93
CA SER A 168 -12.53 -9.98 2.60
C SER A 168 -11.78 -10.80 3.65
N LEU A 169 -10.66 -10.28 4.19
CA LEU A 169 -9.90 -10.94 5.25
C LEU A 169 -10.67 -10.92 6.58
N HIS A 170 -11.34 -9.81 6.88
CA HIS A 170 -12.19 -9.71 8.06
C HIS A 170 -13.37 -10.70 7.99
N CYS A 171 -14.05 -10.78 6.85
CA CYS A 171 -15.07 -11.79 6.58
C CYS A 171 -14.54 -13.20 6.82
N LEU A 172 -13.37 -13.52 6.26
CA LEU A 172 -12.77 -14.85 6.39
C LEU A 172 -12.52 -15.20 7.87
N SER A 173 -11.87 -14.30 8.61
CA SER A 173 -11.58 -14.51 10.04
C SER A 173 -12.85 -14.69 10.87
N MET A 174 -13.85 -13.85 10.64
CA MET A 174 -15.14 -13.93 11.34
C MET A 174 -15.90 -15.22 11.03
N ARG A 175 -15.93 -15.66 9.77
CA ARG A 175 -16.66 -16.88 9.38
C ARG A 175 -15.96 -18.15 9.86
N LEU A 176 -14.64 -18.20 9.81
CA LEU A 176 -13.86 -19.30 10.39
C LEU A 176 -14.08 -19.39 11.90
N THR A 177 -14.05 -18.26 12.59
CA THR A 177 -14.34 -18.23 14.04
C THR A 177 -15.77 -18.70 14.33
N GLY A 178 -16.74 -18.23 13.55
CA GLY A 178 -18.14 -18.65 13.68
C GLY A 178 -18.33 -20.15 13.48
N GLU A 179 -17.70 -20.73 12.46
CA GLU A 179 -17.76 -22.17 12.19
C GLU A 179 -17.04 -23.01 13.25
N TYR A 180 -15.94 -22.50 13.82
CA TYR A 180 -15.23 -23.18 14.92
C TYR A 180 -16.15 -23.38 16.12
N PHE A 181 -16.87 -22.34 16.52
CA PHE A 181 -17.79 -22.42 17.67
C PHE A 181 -19.09 -23.15 17.33
N ARG A 182 -19.51 -23.17 16.07
CA ARG A 182 -20.69 -23.90 15.62
C ARG A 182 -20.45 -25.41 15.62
N SER A 183 -19.29 -25.85 15.17
CA SER A 183 -18.90 -27.25 15.04
C SER A 183 -17.48 -27.44 15.57
N PRO A 184 -17.28 -27.44 16.89
CA PRO A 184 -15.94 -27.57 17.47
C PRO A 184 -15.31 -28.89 17.02
N PRO A 185 -14.07 -28.87 16.50
CA PRO A 185 -13.36 -30.09 16.13
C PRO A 185 -13.20 -31.00 17.37
N ASN A 186 -13.29 -32.32 17.18
CA ASN A 186 -13.13 -33.27 18.28
C ASN A 186 -11.77 -33.07 18.97
N ASP A 187 -11.77 -32.97 20.30
CA ASP A 187 -10.61 -32.86 21.21
C ASP A 187 -9.72 -34.12 21.18
N THR A 188 -9.21 -34.50 20.01
CA THR A 188 -8.14 -35.49 19.86
C THR A 188 -6.78 -34.80 20.05
N GLU A 189 -6.70 -33.79 20.93
CA GLU A 189 -5.57 -32.86 21.03
C GLU A 189 -4.40 -33.42 21.85
N LEU A 190 -4.65 -34.37 22.75
CA LEU A 190 -3.62 -34.81 23.71
C LEU A 190 -2.60 -35.80 23.12
N SER A 191 -2.98 -36.65 22.16
CA SER A 191 -2.06 -37.63 21.56
C SER A 191 -1.19 -37.07 20.44
N VAL A 192 -1.57 -35.92 19.87
CA VAL A 192 -0.85 -35.31 18.74
C VAL A 192 0.12 -34.23 19.21
N ALA A 193 -0.14 -33.58 20.35
CA ALA A 193 0.75 -32.59 20.96
C ALA A 193 2.16 -33.13 21.25
N GLU A 194 2.27 -34.40 21.65
CA GLU A 194 3.57 -35.05 21.93
C GLU A 194 4.40 -35.26 20.66
N LYS A 195 3.77 -35.51 19.51
CA LYS A 195 4.44 -35.67 18.21
C LYS A 195 5.03 -34.35 17.69
N TYR A 196 4.50 -33.21 18.12
CA TYR A 196 4.92 -31.89 17.64
C TYR A 196 6.12 -31.30 18.39
N ILE A 197 6.59 -31.98 19.43
CA ILE A 197 7.72 -31.57 20.27
C ILE A 197 8.96 -32.45 19.98
N ASP A 198 8.84 -33.42 19.07
CA ASP A 198 9.94 -34.33 18.72
C ASP A 198 11.12 -33.55 18.10
N PRO A 199 12.28 -33.45 18.80
CA PRO A 199 13.42 -32.66 18.36
C PRO A 199 14.11 -33.22 17.11
N THR A 200 13.74 -34.42 16.66
CA THR A 200 14.26 -35.02 15.42
C THR A 200 13.57 -34.47 14.17
N LEU A 201 12.47 -33.72 14.35
CA LEU A 201 11.73 -33.09 13.26
C LEU A 201 12.26 -31.67 12.97
N HIS A 202 12.05 -31.24 11.74
CA HIS A 202 12.34 -29.90 11.28
C HIS A 202 11.23 -28.94 11.73
N HIS A 203 11.54 -28.11 12.72
CA HIS A 203 10.60 -27.15 13.28
C HIS A 203 10.69 -25.78 12.58
N TYR A 204 9.53 -25.29 12.15
CA TYR A 204 9.35 -23.98 11.55
C TYR A 204 8.39 -23.16 12.42
N VAL A 205 8.71 -21.91 12.67
CA VAL A 205 7.94 -21.02 13.56
C VAL A 205 7.46 -19.82 12.77
N ILE A 206 6.17 -19.54 12.79
CA ILE A 206 5.53 -18.46 12.03
C ILE A 206 4.75 -17.57 12.99
N PHE A 207 5.09 -16.29 13.03
CA PHE A 207 4.35 -15.29 13.80
C PHE A 207 3.42 -14.54 12.85
N SER A 208 2.09 -14.65 13.04
CA SER A 208 1.14 -13.90 12.22
C SER A 208 -0.25 -13.82 12.83
N ASN A 209 -0.95 -12.74 12.53
CA ASN A 209 -2.41 -12.61 12.71
C ASN A 209 -3.18 -12.76 11.38
N ASN A 210 -2.50 -13.15 10.29
CA ASN A 210 -3.11 -13.26 8.98
C ASN A 210 -3.14 -14.73 8.53
N VAL A 211 -4.35 -15.30 8.53
CA VAL A 211 -4.64 -16.69 8.11
C VAL A 211 -4.01 -17.01 6.75
N LEU A 212 -4.23 -16.14 5.75
CA LEU A 212 -3.78 -16.41 4.39
C LEU A 212 -2.28 -16.26 4.22
N ALA A 213 -1.68 -15.26 4.86
CA ALA A 213 -0.24 -15.06 4.79
C ALA A 213 0.50 -16.27 5.37
N SER A 214 0.09 -16.75 6.56
CA SER A 214 0.63 -17.99 7.14
C SER A 214 0.36 -19.21 6.27
N SER A 215 -0.84 -19.32 5.67
CA SER A 215 -1.18 -20.42 4.78
C SER A 215 -0.27 -20.47 3.55
N VAL A 216 0.08 -19.32 2.97
CA VAL A 216 0.98 -19.25 1.82
C VAL A 216 2.41 -19.59 2.21
N VAL A 217 2.91 -19.13 3.37
CA VAL A 217 4.24 -19.51 3.87
C VAL A 217 4.33 -21.03 4.01
N ILE A 218 3.36 -21.66 4.69
CA ILE A 218 3.33 -23.11 4.91
C ILE A 218 3.22 -23.86 3.59
N ASN A 219 2.23 -23.52 2.76
CA ASN A 219 2.00 -24.23 1.50
C ASN A 219 3.19 -24.07 0.55
N SER A 220 3.77 -22.87 0.46
CA SER A 220 4.99 -22.66 -0.34
C SER A 220 6.17 -23.47 0.19
N THR A 221 6.32 -23.63 1.51
CA THR A 221 7.42 -24.43 2.09
C THR A 221 7.21 -25.91 1.81
N VAL A 222 6.00 -26.44 2.07
CA VAL A 222 5.66 -27.86 1.84
C VAL A 222 5.74 -28.23 0.37
N MET A 223 5.26 -27.36 -0.54
CA MET A 223 5.29 -27.64 -1.99
C MET A 223 6.69 -27.73 -2.59
N HIS A 224 7.69 -27.04 -2.01
CA HIS A 224 9.06 -27.05 -2.53
C HIS A 224 9.99 -27.99 -1.74
N ALA A 225 9.50 -28.63 -0.69
CA ALA A 225 10.25 -29.61 0.07
C ALA A 225 10.47 -30.90 -0.73
N ARG A 226 11.67 -31.50 -0.60
CA ARG A 226 11.96 -32.83 -1.17
C ARG A 226 11.36 -33.95 -0.33
N GLU A 227 11.33 -33.76 0.99
CA GLU A 227 10.76 -34.70 1.95
C GLU A 227 9.73 -34.00 2.85
N ASN A 228 8.50 -34.50 2.83
CA ASN A 228 7.37 -33.84 3.49
C ASN A 228 7.18 -34.31 4.94
N VAL A 229 7.80 -35.43 5.31
CA VAL A 229 7.42 -36.28 6.45
C VAL A 229 7.98 -35.77 7.78
N ASN A 230 9.06 -34.99 7.74
CA ASN A 230 9.78 -34.57 8.95
C ASN A 230 9.56 -33.10 9.31
N GLN A 231 8.50 -32.45 8.82
CA GLN A 231 8.29 -31.00 9.03
C GLN A 231 7.17 -30.74 10.03
N VAL A 232 7.44 -29.86 10.98
CA VAL A 232 6.47 -29.35 11.96
C VAL A 232 6.44 -27.83 11.90
N PHE A 233 5.26 -27.29 11.60
CA PHE A 233 5.05 -25.85 11.64
C PHE A 233 4.40 -25.46 12.97
N HIS A 234 4.87 -24.37 13.57
CA HIS A 234 4.35 -23.76 14.79
C HIS A 234 3.83 -22.37 14.40
N VAL A 235 2.52 -22.22 14.31
CA VAL A 235 1.90 -20.92 14.00
C VAL A 235 1.51 -20.25 15.31
N LEU A 236 2.10 -19.09 15.56
CA LEU A 236 1.86 -18.27 16.73
C LEU A 236 1.05 -17.04 16.34
N THR A 237 -0.10 -16.87 17.00
CA THR A 237 -1.08 -15.82 16.70
C THR A 237 -1.70 -15.22 17.96
N ASP A 238 -2.32 -14.05 17.82
CA ASP A 238 -3.04 -13.36 18.89
C ASP A 238 -4.37 -14.05 19.23
N GLU A 239 -4.97 -13.63 20.35
CA GLU A 239 -6.23 -14.19 20.86
C GLU A 239 -7.39 -14.02 19.87
N GLN A 240 -7.40 -12.91 19.13
CA GLN A 240 -8.49 -12.57 18.23
C GLN A 240 -8.52 -13.49 17.00
N ASN A 241 -7.36 -13.92 16.52
CA ASN A 241 -7.24 -14.75 15.31
C ASN A 241 -7.02 -16.24 15.61
N TYR A 242 -6.83 -16.62 16.89
CA TYR A 242 -6.54 -17.98 17.31
C TYR A 242 -7.56 -19.01 16.79
N PHE A 243 -8.85 -18.81 17.05
CA PHE A 243 -9.88 -19.77 16.66
C PHE A 243 -10.04 -19.90 15.15
N ALA A 244 -9.97 -18.77 14.43
CA ALA A 244 -10.00 -18.75 12.97
C ALA A 244 -8.82 -19.54 12.38
N MET A 245 -7.60 -19.26 12.84
CA MET A 245 -6.40 -19.96 12.37
C MET A 245 -6.42 -21.44 12.76
N LYS A 246 -6.88 -21.77 13.97
CA LYS A 246 -7.02 -23.16 14.44
C LYS A 246 -7.92 -23.96 13.52
N LEU A 247 -9.13 -23.47 13.22
CA LEU A 247 -10.04 -24.17 12.30
C LEU A 247 -9.47 -24.29 10.89
N TRP A 248 -8.94 -23.20 10.34
CA TRP A 248 -8.39 -23.15 8.98
C TRP A 248 -7.35 -24.23 8.76
N PHE A 249 -6.40 -24.31 9.68
CA PHE A 249 -5.29 -25.23 9.56
C PHE A 249 -5.64 -26.68 9.91
N LEU A 250 -6.56 -26.93 10.85
CA LEU A 250 -7.10 -28.28 11.08
C LEU A 250 -7.73 -28.88 9.81
N ARG A 251 -8.45 -28.07 9.04
CA ARG A 251 -9.01 -28.46 7.73
C ARG A 251 -7.93 -28.80 6.70
N ILE A 252 -6.86 -27.99 6.62
CA ILE A 252 -5.75 -28.20 5.67
C ILE A 252 -4.93 -29.45 6.02
N LEU A 253 -4.73 -29.74 7.31
CA LEU A 253 -4.00 -30.93 7.73
C LEU A 253 -4.76 -32.23 7.44
N SER A 254 -6.09 -32.19 7.54
CA SER A 254 -6.94 -33.34 7.22
C SER A 254 -6.89 -33.73 5.73
N SER A 255 -6.40 -32.82 4.86
CA SER A 255 -6.28 -33.05 3.41
C SER A 255 -4.87 -33.45 2.98
N SER A 256 -3.81 -33.08 3.72
CA SER A 256 -2.40 -33.40 3.40
C SER A 256 -1.82 -34.40 4.41
N HIS A 257 -1.82 -35.69 4.03
CA HIS A 257 -1.47 -36.85 4.86
C HIS A 257 -0.01 -36.93 5.40
N SER A 258 0.84 -35.90 5.28
CA SER A 258 2.29 -36.07 5.48
C SER A 258 3.04 -34.99 6.27
N SER A 259 2.45 -33.91 6.76
CA SER A 259 3.19 -32.88 7.52
C SER A 259 2.45 -32.48 8.80
N GLY A 260 3.19 -32.37 9.92
CA GLY A 260 2.64 -31.98 11.21
C GLY A 260 2.51 -30.46 11.32
N LEU A 261 1.46 -29.97 11.99
CA LEU A 261 1.28 -28.54 12.25
C LEU A 261 0.67 -28.38 13.63
N ASN A 262 1.39 -27.63 14.45
CA ASN A 262 0.99 -27.22 15.77
C ASN A 262 0.63 -25.74 15.74
N ILE A 263 -0.46 -25.36 16.40
CA ILE A 263 -0.95 -23.98 16.42
C ILE A 263 -0.99 -23.57 17.88
N GLU A 264 -0.09 -22.67 18.25
CA GLU A 264 0.04 -22.21 19.61
C GLU A 264 -0.55 -20.81 19.77
N HIS A 265 -1.32 -20.64 20.83
CA HIS A 265 -1.85 -19.34 21.21
C HIS A 265 -0.73 -18.50 21.84
N LEU A 266 -0.44 -17.30 21.31
CA LEU A 266 0.39 -16.32 22.00
C LEU A 266 -0.44 -15.60 23.06
N LYS A 267 -0.48 -16.16 24.26
CA LYS A 267 -0.84 -15.39 25.45
C LYS A 267 0.41 -14.69 25.99
N LEU A 268 0.48 -13.37 25.86
CA LEU A 268 1.59 -12.52 26.33
C LEU A 268 1.61 -12.35 27.86
N GLU A 269 1.20 -13.38 28.60
CA GLU A 269 1.28 -13.47 30.06
C GLU A 269 2.21 -14.62 30.46
N ASN A 270 2.85 -14.49 31.62
CA ASN A 270 4.05 -15.21 32.11
C ASN A 270 4.18 -16.73 31.82
N HIS A 271 3.09 -17.45 31.51
CA HIS A 271 3.10 -18.89 31.18
C HIS A 271 3.73 -19.21 29.80
N ASN A 272 3.74 -18.27 28.85
CA ASN A 272 4.31 -18.51 27.50
C ASN A 272 5.83 -18.35 27.41
N LYS A 273 6.49 -17.83 28.45
CA LYS A 273 7.96 -17.89 28.51
C LYS A 273 8.43 -19.33 28.45
N ALA A 274 7.75 -20.29 29.09
CA ALA A 274 8.15 -21.69 29.08
C ALA A 274 8.00 -22.36 27.70
N SER A 275 6.91 -22.09 26.95
CA SER A 275 6.72 -22.63 25.59
C SER A 275 7.67 -21.97 24.58
N LEU A 276 7.87 -20.65 24.66
CA LEU A 276 8.88 -19.95 23.86
C LEU A 276 10.31 -20.37 24.22
N LEU A 277 10.60 -20.60 25.50
CA LEU A 277 11.88 -21.16 25.97
C LEU A 277 12.05 -22.60 25.44
N ARG A 278 11.01 -23.43 25.42
CA ARG A 278 11.06 -24.79 24.84
C ARG A 278 11.24 -24.79 23.33
N LEU A 279 10.56 -23.91 22.60
CA LEU A 279 10.78 -23.72 21.17
C LEU A 279 12.18 -23.15 20.87
N SER A 280 12.74 -22.33 21.77
CA SER A 280 14.11 -21.82 21.67
C SER A 280 15.19 -22.88 21.93
N LEU A 281 14.84 -23.96 22.64
CA LEU A 281 15.70 -25.12 22.88
C LEU A 281 15.69 -26.12 21.72
N LEU A 282 14.68 -26.05 20.85
CA LEU A 282 14.61 -26.83 19.61
C LEU A 282 15.36 -26.11 18.49
N ARG A 283 16.04 -26.88 17.64
CA ARG A 283 16.58 -26.35 16.39
C ARG A 283 15.40 -25.95 15.51
N SER A 284 15.18 -24.65 15.34
CA SER A 284 14.00 -24.12 14.65
C SER A 284 14.33 -22.91 13.79
N PHE A 285 13.61 -22.77 12.67
CA PHE A 285 13.67 -21.57 11.82
C PHE A 285 12.43 -20.71 12.04
N VAL A 286 12.64 -19.42 12.31
CA VAL A 286 11.53 -18.45 12.45
C VAL A 286 11.36 -17.69 11.13
N PHE A 287 10.18 -17.82 10.51
CA PHE A 287 9.83 -17.06 9.32
C PHE A 287 8.90 -15.89 9.66
N PRO A 288 9.13 -14.72 9.03
CA PRO A 288 8.09 -13.72 8.95
C PRO A 288 6.96 -14.21 8.04
N PHE A 289 5.72 -13.85 8.39
CA PHE A 289 4.53 -14.19 7.58
C PHE A 289 4.52 -13.55 6.19
N THR A 290 5.44 -12.62 5.93
CA THR A 290 5.61 -11.90 4.66
C THR A 290 6.45 -12.65 3.64
N VAL A 291 6.88 -13.89 3.92
CA VAL A 291 7.80 -14.62 3.06
C VAL A 291 7.09 -15.64 2.18
N LEU A 292 7.61 -15.85 0.99
CA LEU A 292 7.20 -16.91 0.08
C LEU A 292 8.42 -17.69 -0.39
N MET A 293 8.40 -19.01 -0.14
CA MET A 293 9.49 -19.91 -0.48
C MET A 293 9.37 -20.45 -1.90
N LYS A 294 10.48 -20.48 -2.63
CA LYS A 294 10.58 -21.07 -3.98
C LYS A 294 11.59 -22.21 -4.08
N VAL A 295 12.24 -22.57 -2.97
CA VAL A 295 13.29 -23.60 -2.90
C VAL A 295 13.09 -24.51 -1.69
N ASP A 296 13.73 -25.67 -1.74
CA ASP A 296 13.79 -26.62 -0.62
C ASP A 296 14.72 -26.09 0.49
N LEU A 297 14.25 -26.16 1.73
CA LEU A 297 14.98 -25.71 2.91
C LEU A 297 15.75 -26.82 3.63
N SER A 298 15.67 -28.07 3.15
CA SER A 298 16.38 -29.22 3.71
C SER A 298 17.89 -28.97 3.86
N ALA A 299 18.51 -28.25 2.91
CA ALA A 299 19.93 -27.89 2.94
C ALA A 299 20.33 -27.03 4.16
N LEU A 300 19.41 -26.27 4.75
CA LEU A 300 19.69 -25.48 5.96
C LEU A 300 19.94 -26.39 7.17
N TRP A 301 19.27 -27.54 7.22
CA TRP A 301 19.37 -28.50 8.33
C TRP A 301 20.66 -29.30 8.32
N GLU A 302 21.29 -29.50 7.16
CA GLU A 302 22.57 -30.22 7.04
C GLU A 302 23.79 -29.40 7.50
N THR A 303 23.64 -28.08 7.70
CA THR A 303 24.75 -27.23 8.17
C THR A 303 24.89 -27.23 9.70
N TRP A 304 26.02 -27.72 10.20
CA TRP A 304 26.39 -27.89 11.62
C TRP A 304 26.55 -26.60 12.44
N LYS A 305 26.21 -25.42 11.89
CA LYS A 305 26.39 -24.11 12.53
C LYS A 305 25.16 -23.59 13.30
N VAL A 306 24.07 -24.34 13.36
CA VAL A 306 22.79 -23.81 13.86
C VAL A 306 22.36 -24.53 15.15
N ASN A 307 23.05 -24.22 16.26
CA ASN A 307 22.62 -24.59 17.61
C ASN A 307 21.93 -23.37 18.23
N GLY A 308 20.61 -23.28 18.07
CA GLY A 308 19.78 -22.17 18.54
C GLY A 308 18.80 -21.71 17.46
N ALA A 309 17.64 -21.19 17.86
CA ALA A 309 16.63 -20.66 16.95
C ALA A 309 17.24 -19.62 16.00
N LEU A 310 17.35 -19.95 14.71
CA LEU A 310 17.81 -19.00 13.71
C LEU A 310 16.59 -18.22 13.25
N GLN A 311 16.45 -17.01 13.76
CA GLN A 311 15.47 -16.10 13.23
C GLN A 311 15.92 -15.65 11.85
N ILE A 312 15.18 -16.01 10.81
CA ILE A 312 15.50 -15.58 9.45
C ILE A 312 15.31 -14.06 9.32
N CYS A 313 14.50 -13.43 10.19
CA CYS A 313 14.51 -11.96 10.33
C CYS A 313 15.80 -11.38 10.94
N ALA A 314 16.64 -12.19 11.60
CA ALA A 314 17.94 -11.76 12.12
C ALA A 314 19.07 -11.96 11.10
N LEU A 315 18.80 -12.68 10.00
CA LEU A 315 19.65 -12.65 8.82
C LEU A 315 19.29 -11.38 8.02
N LYS A 316 20.26 -10.50 7.81
CA LYS A 316 20.06 -9.36 6.90
C LYS A 316 19.79 -9.87 5.50
N LEU A 317 18.89 -9.21 4.77
CA LEU A 317 18.59 -9.51 3.36
C LEU A 317 19.90 -9.71 2.58
N GLY A 318 20.06 -10.87 1.94
CA GLY A 318 21.27 -11.22 1.17
C GLY A 318 22.34 -12.04 1.91
N GLN A 319 22.25 -12.24 3.23
CA GLN A 319 23.19 -13.12 3.95
C GLN A 319 23.09 -14.59 3.54
N THR A 320 21.92 -15.03 3.06
CA THR A 320 21.75 -16.39 2.52
C THR A 320 22.36 -16.55 1.13
N GLU A 321 22.57 -15.45 0.38
CA GLU A 321 23.32 -15.47 -0.88
C GLU A 321 24.80 -15.78 -0.63
N GLU A 322 25.38 -15.21 0.44
CA GLU A 322 26.76 -15.48 0.85
C GLU A 322 26.96 -16.90 1.38
N ILE A 323 26.00 -17.45 2.11
CA ILE A 323 26.14 -18.76 2.78
C ILE A 323 25.72 -19.92 1.85
N PHE A 324 24.64 -19.75 1.11
CA PHE A 324 23.98 -20.83 0.35
C PHE A 324 23.85 -20.53 -1.16
N GLY A 325 24.28 -19.35 -1.62
CA GLY A 325 24.04 -18.91 -2.99
C GLY A 325 22.57 -18.59 -3.28
N TRP A 326 21.75 -18.44 -2.24
CA TRP A 326 20.31 -18.19 -2.38
C TRP A 326 20.03 -16.71 -2.54
N ARG A 327 19.46 -16.34 -3.69
CA ARG A 327 19.02 -14.97 -3.91
C ARG A 327 17.70 -14.71 -3.21
N GLU A 328 17.71 -13.78 -2.27
CA GLU A 328 16.51 -13.21 -1.65
C GLU A 328 16.09 -11.95 -2.38
N LEU A 329 14.79 -11.71 -2.46
CA LEU A 329 14.25 -10.56 -3.17
C LEU A 329 13.05 -10.02 -2.43
N ASP A 330 13.15 -8.79 -1.92
CA ASP A 330 11.98 -8.09 -1.44
C ASP A 330 11.24 -7.41 -2.61
N LEU A 331 9.96 -7.73 -2.72
CA LEU A 331 9.09 -7.22 -3.77
C LEU A 331 8.40 -5.91 -3.37
N THR A 332 8.46 -5.56 -2.10
CA THR A 332 7.66 -4.48 -1.51
C THR A 332 8.46 -3.56 -0.59
N GLU A 333 9.68 -3.92 -0.21
CA GLU A 333 10.60 -2.99 0.46
C GLU A 333 11.03 -1.88 -0.49
N ASN A 334 10.78 -0.64 -0.05
CA ASN A 334 11.67 0.52 -0.12
C ASN A 334 10.84 1.71 0.39
N PHE A 335 10.92 2.04 1.68
CA PHE A 335 10.49 3.36 2.19
C PHE A 335 11.62 3.99 2.99
N PRO A 336 11.90 5.29 2.76
CA PRO A 336 13.20 5.86 3.06
C PRO A 336 13.42 6.01 4.57
N GLU A 337 14.51 5.43 5.09
CA GLU A 337 15.32 6.22 6.00
C GLU A 337 15.98 7.31 5.14
N VAL A 338 15.61 8.55 5.43
CA VAL A 338 16.15 9.75 4.79
C VAL A 338 17.64 9.84 5.11
N GLY A 339 18.46 9.22 4.26
CA GLY A 339 19.91 9.37 4.20
C GLY A 339 20.33 10.09 2.92
N PRO A 340 21.48 10.79 2.88
CA PRO A 340 21.89 11.64 1.76
C PRO A 340 22.28 10.90 0.45
N GLY A 341 21.93 9.62 0.32
CA GLY A 341 22.40 8.71 -0.74
C GLY A 341 21.37 8.31 -1.80
N GLY A 342 20.15 8.87 -1.77
CA GLY A 342 19.15 8.83 -2.84
C GLY A 342 19.14 7.59 -3.75
N GLN A 343 18.65 6.44 -3.25
CA GLN A 343 18.22 5.36 -4.13
C GLN A 343 16.74 5.55 -4.47
N VAL A 344 16.43 5.56 -5.77
CA VAL A 344 15.06 5.64 -6.33
C VAL A 344 14.52 4.21 -6.43
N MET A 345 13.30 3.99 -5.91
CA MET A 345 12.66 2.68 -5.91
C MET A 345 12.28 2.30 -7.34
N THR A 346 12.76 1.14 -7.83
CA THR A 346 12.37 0.61 -9.15
C THR A 346 11.60 -0.69 -8.98
N MET A 347 10.57 -0.88 -9.81
CA MET A 347 9.85 -2.16 -9.85
C MET A 347 10.82 -3.30 -10.16
N VAL A 348 10.76 -4.35 -9.36
CA VAL A 348 11.55 -5.56 -9.54
C VAL A 348 11.17 -6.27 -10.84
N ASP A 349 12.18 -6.61 -11.64
CA ASP A 349 12.01 -7.31 -12.92
C ASP A 349 11.60 -8.79 -12.74
N ILE A 350 10.83 -9.30 -13.70
CA ILE A 350 10.30 -10.67 -13.71
C ILE A 350 11.43 -11.70 -13.74
N GLN A 351 12.54 -11.44 -14.46
CA GLN A 351 13.67 -12.36 -14.51
C GLN A 351 14.33 -12.50 -13.14
N SER A 352 14.48 -11.39 -12.40
CA SER A 352 14.98 -11.42 -11.02
C SER A 352 14.08 -12.23 -10.11
N ILE A 353 12.76 -12.05 -10.21
CA ILE A 353 11.76 -12.81 -9.43
C ILE A 353 11.84 -14.31 -9.77
N SER A 354 12.04 -14.66 -11.04
CA SER A 354 12.13 -16.07 -11.46
C SER A 354 13.33 -16.79 -10.83
N LYS A 355 14.46 -16.10 -10.68
CA LYS A 355 15.72 -16.64 -10.14
C LYS A 355 15.81 -16.59 -8.61
N ALA A 356 14.99 -15.79 -7.95
CA ALA A 356 14.98 -15.68 -6.49
C ALA A 356 14.53 -16.99 -5.83
N ALA A 357 15.24 -17.36 -4.77
CA ALA A 357 14.95 -18.51 -3.91
C ALA A 357 13.83 -18.18 -2.90
N ILE A 358 13.82 -16.94 -2.42
CA ILE A 358 12.87 -16.46 -1.41
C ILE A 358 12.35 -15.08 -1.86
N LEU A 359 11.04 -14.89 -1.77
CA LEU A 359 10.38 -13.61 -2.02
C LEU A 359 9.87 -13.03 -0.71
N HIS A 360 10.22 -11.79 -0.41
CA HIS A 360 9.74 -11.05 0.75
C HIS A 360 8.68 -10.03 0.33
N TYR A 361 7.66 -9.87 1.16
CA TYR A 361 6.60 -8.88 1.05
C TYR A 361 6.60 -7.95 2.30
N ASN A 362 7.77 -7.40 2.67
CA ASN A 362 7.93 -6.68 3.95
C ASN A 362 7.30 -5.28 3.97
N GLY A 363 7.06 -4.67 2.81
CA GLY A 363 6.51 -3.33 2.70
C GLY A 363 4.99 -3.22 2.83
N ASN A 364 4.49 -2.03 2.47
CA ASN A 364 3.10 -1.64 2.64
C ASN A 364 2.16 -2.19 1.55
N MET A 365 2.71 -2.58 0.39
CA MET A 365 1.93 -3.06 -0.76
C MET A 365 1.82 -4.60 -0.79
N LYS A 366 1.38 -5.17 0.32
CA LYS A 366 1.27 -6.62 0.48
C LYS A 366 0.23 -7.23 -0.47
N PRO A 367 0.46 -8.45 -1.00
CA PRO A 367 -0.37 -9.05 -2.05
C PRO A 367 -1.78 -9.46 -1.60
N TRP A 368 -2.02 -9.56 -0.29
CA TRP A 368 -3.33 -9.79 0.31
C TRP A 368 -4.11 -8.52 0.61
N LEU A 369 -3.54 -7.33 0.34
CA LEU A 369 -4.22 -6.05 0.44
C LEU A 369 -4.82 -5.66 -0.91
N GLU A 370 -5.92 -4.90 -0.89
CA GLU A 370 -6.51 -4.31 -2.09
C GLU A 370 -5.53 -3.35 -2.80
N LEU A 371 -4.70 -2.66 -2.01
CA LEU A 371 -3.67 -1.73 -2.48
C LEU A 371 -2.34 -2.42 -2.85
N GLY A 372 -2.29 -3.75 -2.84
CA GLY A 372 -1.09 -4.51 -3.18
C GLY A 372 -0.76 -4.45 -4.67
N ILE A 373 0.53 -4.52 -5.04
CA ILE A 373 0.97 -4.45 -6.43
C ILE A 373 0.40 -5.64 -7.24
N PRO A 374 -0.47 -5.41 -8.25
CA PRO A 374 -1.12 -6.49 -9.01
C PRO A 374 -0.12 -7.44 -9.66
N LYS A 375 1.00 -6.90 -10.15
CA LYS A 375 2.11 -7.66 -10.80
C LYS A 375 2.65 -8.78 -9.91
N TYR A 376 2.73 -8.56 -8.59
CA TYR A 376 3.31 -9.52 -7.64
C TYR A 376 2.27 -10.42 -6.97
N ARG A 377 1.00 -10.01 -6.99
CA ARG A 377 -0.13 -10.76 -6.40
C ARG A 377 -0.27 -12.17 -6.99
N LYS A 378 0.10 -12.37 -8.26
CA LYS A 378 0.04 -13.67 -8.94
C LYS A 378 0.93 -14.75 -8.29
N TYR A 379 2.10 -14.37 -7.77
CA TYR A 379 3.02 -15.33 -7.15
C TYR A 379 2.46 -15.83 -5.82
N TRP A 380 1.81 -14.93 -5.06
CA TRP A 380 1.16 -15.24 -3.80
C TRP A 380 -0.15 -16.04 -3.99
N LYS A 381 -1.03 -15.61 -4.91
CA LYS A 381 -2.31 -16.30 -5.22
C LYS A 381 -2.13 -17.75 -5.71
N LYS A 382 -0.94 -18.15 -6.17
CA LYS A 382 -0.64 -19.53 -6.59
C LYS A 382 -0.77 -20.55 -5.46
N PHE A 383 -0.52 -20.12 -4.22
CA PHE A 383 -0.49 -21.00 -3.04
C PHE A 383 -1.81 -20.98 -2.25
N LEU A 384 -2.83 -20.30 -2.76
CA LEU A 384 -4.18 -20.33 -2.21
C LEU A 384 -5.05 -21.37 -2.93
N ASN A 385 -5.83 -22.12 -2.15
CA ASN A 385 -6.81 -23.04 -2.70
C ASN A 385 -8.04 -22.25 -3.24
N ARG A 386 -8.13 -22.08 -4.55
CA ARG A 386 -9.21 -21.30 -5.18
C ARG A 386 -10.60 -21.90 -5.01
N GLU A 387 -10.66 -23.20 -4.74
CA GLU A 387 -11.90 -23.96 -4.56
C GLU A 387 -12.36 -23.96 -3.09
N ASP A 388 -11.62 -23.34 -2.18
CA ASP A 388 -12.04 -23.25 -0.79
C ASP A 388 -13.27 -22.34 -0.65
N GLN A 389 -14.34 -22.93 -0.10
CA GLN A 389 -15.64 -22.29 0.09
C GLN A 389 -15.55 -20.98 0.88
N PHE A 390 -14.72 -20.90 1.92
CA PHE A 390 -14.60 -19.67 2.71
C PHE A 390 -13.96 -18.56 1.90
N LEU A 391 -12.99 -18.88 1.03
CA LEU A 391 -12.33 -17.91 0.17
C LEU A 391 -13.28 -17.37 -0.91
N SER A 392 -14.13 -18.22 -1.49
CA SER A 392 -15.13 -17.77 -2.47
C SER A 392 -16.23 -16.92 -1.81
N GLU A 393 -16.76 -17.35 -0.67
CA GLU A 393 -17.87 -16.67 0.00
C GLU A 393 -17.46 -15.32 0.61
N CYS A 394 -16.18 -15.14 0.95
CA CYS A 394 -15.62 -13.86 1.41
C CYS A 394 -14.97 -13.04 0.30
N ASN A 395 -15.11 -13.44 -0.97
CA ASN A 395 -14.57 -12.73 -2.12
C ASN A 395 -13.04 -12.46 -2.00
N VAL A 396 -12.30 -13.41 -1.44
CA VAL A 396 -10.84 -13.30 -1.29
C VAL A 396 -10.14 -13.49 -2.64
N ASN A 397 -10.72 -14.33 -3.50
CA ASN A 397 -10.12 -14.71 -4.78
C ASN A 397 -10.36 -13.69 -5.91
N SER A 398 -11.27 -12.71 -5.72
CA SER A 398 -11.54 -11.67 -6.74
C SER A 398 -10.34 -10.84 -7.13
#